data_AF-A0A8S2YNN1-F1
#
_entry.id   AF-A0A8S2YNN1-F1
#
_cell.length_a   1.000
_cell.length_b   1.000
_cell.length_c   1.000
_cell.angle_alpha   90.00
_cell.angle_beta   90.00
_cell.angle_gamma   90.00
#
_symmetry.space_group_name_H-M   'P 1'
#
loop_
_entity.id
_entity.type
_entity.pdbx_description
1 polymer ?
#
loop_
_entity_poly.entity_id
_entity_poly.type
_entity_poly.pdbx_seq_one_letter_code
_entity_poly.pdbx_strand_id
1 'polypeptide(L)'
;MVVAYIPEGLPAAVTLVLSIVAKRMYKQKILVKSLATVETFNTVSIIATDKTGTLTMNQMTITAILWGEMGEYLVPIHVNEDKTAETEEHAITSNRPSLTVKSESGTMNDLVLGACLCNNATKQSSSSDNEDGSENPAMETNHEESSEHTTKVVGDAADVALYRLCQDRLAINIERVREVNPRINAVPFNSKNKFMLTANLLEQNETNTNENVLITLKGAPDFILSRCSTYRDEHSNSEIPITNEFKESIRQRQEKLGRSGYRVIAMVQQVISKDTYDANINEYKKAKKEQRLTSDEPDLNGLPNNQYCFIGMLSLLDPARPEVPDAVLKAFKAQ
;
A
#
# COMPACT_ATOMS: atom_id res chain seq x y z
N MET A 1 70.06 -18.27 2.80
CA MET A 1 69.53 -17.66 4.04
C MET A 1 68.18 -16.93 3.83
N VAL A 2 67.42 -17.20 2.75
CA VAL A 2 66.15 -16.50 2.44
C VAL A 2 64.94 -17.21 3.08
N VAL A 3 64.97 -18.54 3.17
CA VAL A 3 63.88 -19.38 3.68
C VAL A 3 63.59 -19.17 5.18
N ALA A 4 64.59 -18.75 5.98
CA ALA A 4 64.41 -18.55 7.42
C ALA A 4 63.61 -17.30 7.81
N TYR A 5 63.43 -16.34 6.88
CA TYR A 5 62.77 -15.05 7.15
C TYR A 5 61.35 -14.95 6.59
N ILE A 6 60.93 -15.89 5.75
CA ILE A 6 59.59 -15.87 5.15
C ILE A 6 58.68 -16.74 6.02
N PRO A 7 57.64 -16.18 6.65
CA PRO A 7 56.71 -16.96 7.48
C PRO A 7 55.75 -17.75 6.59
N GLU A 8 56.18 -18.93 6.11
CA GLU A 8 55.43 -19.78 5.18
C GLU A 8 54.04 -20.19 5.70
N GLY A 9 53.86 -20.27 7.03
CA GLY A 9 52.58 -20.62 7.66
C GLY A 9 51.59 -19.46 7.86
N LEU A 10 52.03 -18.20 7.69
CA LEU A 10 51.19 -17.03 7.98
C LEU A 10 49.94 -16.94 7.08
N PRO A 11 50.02 -17.15 5.75
CA PRO A 11 48.84 -17.11 4.88
C PRO A 11 47.77 -18.15 5.26
N ALA A 12 48.19 -19.35 5.68
CA ALA A 12 47.28 -20.41 6.12
C ALA A 12 46.60 -20.03 7.45
N ALA A 13 47.34 -19.47 8.40
CA ALA A 13 46.80 -19.02 9.68
C ALA A 13 45.76 -17.91 9.50
N VAL A 14 46.04 -16.91 8.66
CA VAL A 14 45.11 -15.81 8.36
C VAL A 14 43.83 -16.35 7.72
N THR A 15 43.96 -17.24 6.73
CA THR A 15 42.81 -17.86 6.06
C THR A 15 41.92 -18.63 7.04
N LEU A 16 42.51 -19.37 7.98
CA LEU A 16 41.78 -20.11 9.01
C LEU A 16 41.02 -19.18 9.96
N VAL A 17 41.66 -18.10 10.42
CA VAL A 17 41.01 -17.09 11.27
C VAL A 17 39.85 -16.43 10.55
N LEU A 18 40.05 -15.96 9.30
CA LEU A 18 38.99 -15.35 8.49
C LEU A 18 37.83 -16.33 8.24
N SER A 19 38.12 -17.62 8.02
CA SER A 19 37.10 -18.66 7.84
C SER A 19 36.26 -18.88 9.09
N ILE A 20 36.86 -18.83 10.29
CA ILE A 20 36.13 -18.91 11.56
C ILE A 20 35.19 -17.71 11.71
N VAL A 21 35.66 -16.50 11.38
CA VAL A 21 34.82 -15.29 11.43
C VAL A 21 33.68 -15.38 10.41
N ALA A 22 33.95 -15.78 9.17
CA ALA A 22 32.92 -15.99 8.15
C ALA A 22 31.86 -17.01 8.59
N LYS A 23 32.26 -18.11 9.27
CA LYS A 23 31.34 -19.09 9.85
C LYS A 23 30.49 -18.48 10.98
N ARG A 24 31.03 -17.57 11.79
CA ARG A 24 30.26 -16.83 12.81
C ARG A 24 29.25 -15.88 12.17
N MET A 25 29.63 -15.16 11.12
CA MET A 25 28.75 -14.27 10.35
C MET A 25 27.61 -15.06 9.67
N TYR A 26 27.91 -16.25 9.13
CA TYR A 26 26.90 -17.13 8.53
C TYR A 26 25.83 -17.55 9.54
N LYS A 27 26.21 -17.85 10.79
CA LYS A 27 25.23 -18.13 11.87
C LYS A 27 24.31 -16.94 12.19
N GLN A 28 24.72 -15.72 11.86
CA GLN A 28 23.93 -14.49 11.96
C GLN A 28 23.21 -14.14 10.65
N LYS A 29 23.04 -15.12 9.74
CA LYS A 29 22.41 -14.97 8.42
C LYS A 29 23.14 -14.00 7.48
N ILE A 30 24.44 -13.76 7.68
CA ILE A 30 25.29 -12.96 6.77
C ILE A 30 26.17 -13.90 5.94
N LEU A 31 25.89 -13.98 4.64
CA LEU A 31 26.67 -14.79 3.71
C LEU A 31 27.89 -14.01 3.18
N VAL A 32 29.08 -14.45 3.56
CA VAL A 32 30.35 -13.90 3.06
C VAL A 32 30.78 -14.66 1.80
N LYS A 33 30.87 -13.95 0.66
CA LYS A 33 31.30 -14.55 -0.62
C LYS A 33 32.82 -14.61 -0.80
N SER A 34 33.57 -13.75 -0.09
CA SER A 34 35.04 -13.69 -0.13
C SER A 34 35.60 -13.41 1.26
N LEU A 35 36.64 -14.13 1.67
CA LEU A 35 37.26 -13.94 2.98
C LEU A 35 37.89 -12.54 3.14
N ALA A 36 38.35 -11.93 2.04
CA ALA A 36 38.87 -10.56 2.05
C ALA A 36 37.82 -9.52 2.48
N THR A 37 36.53 -9.80 2.27
CA THR A 37 35.44 -8.92 2.69
C THR A 37 35.35 -8.81 4.22
N VAL A 38 35.71 -9.88 4.94
CA VAL A 38 35.69 -9.90 6.42
C VAL A 38 36.69 -8.90 6.99
N GLU A 39 37.90 -8.86 6.42
CA GLU A 39 38.95 -7.91 6.81
C GLU A 39 38.55 -6.48 6.41
N THR A 40 38.05 -6.31 5.18
CA THR A 40 37.65 -5.00 4.65
C THR A 40 36.62 -4.32 5.55
N PHE A 41 35.64 -5.08 6.06
CA PHE A 41 34.57 -4.54 6.91
C PHE A 41 35.08 -3.86 8.18
N ASN A 42 36.23 -4.29 8.73
CA ASN A 42 36.85 -3.67 9.90
C ASN A 42 37.44 -2.28 9.62
N THR A 43 37.68 -1.95 8.35
CA THR A 43 38.35 -0.70 7.92
C THR A 43 37.41 0.27 7.21
N VAL A 44 36.11 -0.03 7.16
CA VAL A 44 35.12 0.80 6.46
C VAL A 44 34.91 2.12 7.21
N SER A 45 35.20 3.23 6.55
CA SER A 45 34.91 4.58 7.05
C SER A 45 33.67 5.22 6.42
N ILE A 46 33.28 4.77 5.23
CA ILE A 46 32.14 5.29 4.46
C ILE A 46 31.22 4.13 4.06
N ILE A 47 29.94 4.23 4.40
CA ILE A 47 28.90 3.29 3.98
C ILE A 47 28.01 3.98 2.95
N ALA A 48 28.06 3.49 1.72
CA ALA A 48 27.10 3.86 0.69
C ALA A 48 25.97 2.82 0.65
N THR A 49 24.74 3.25 0.87
CA THR A 49 23.56 2.37 0.88
C THR A 49 22.58 2.83 -0.18
N ASP A 50 21.96 1.86 -0.85
CA ASP A 50 20.74 2.14 -1.61
C ASP A 50 19.57 2.39 -0.64
N LYS A 51 18.54 3.09 -1.09
CA LYS A 51 17.34 3.35 -0.29
C LYS A 51 16.34 2.19 -0.43
N THR A 52 15.89 1.95 -1.66
CA THR A 52 14.75 1.08 -1.91
C THR A 52 15.14 -0.39 -1.76
N GLY A 53 14.43 -1.12 -0.89
CA GLY A 53 14.70 -2.54 -0.63
C GLY A 53 15.93 -2.81 0.24
N THR A 54 16.77 -1.79 0.49
CA THR A 54 17.88 -1.87 1.45
C THR A 54 17.51 -1.18 2.75
N LEU A 55 17.33 0.14 2.76
CA LEU A 55 16.87 0.88 3.96
C LEU A 55 15.36 0.74 4.18
N THR A 56 14.60 0.64 3.10
CA THR A 56 13.14 0.50 3.14
C THR A 56 12.70 -0.92 2.86
N MET A 57 11.45 -1.23 3.24
CA MET A 57 10.86 -2.55 3.04
C MET A 57 10.57 -2.87 1.55
N ASN A 58 10.64 -1.87 0.66
CA ASN A 58 10.16 -1.96 -0.72
C ASN A 58 8.68 -2.39 -0.76
N GLN A 59 7.89 -1.87 0.17
CA GLN A 59 6.49 -2.21 0.36
C GLN A 59 5.71 -0.94 0.69
N MET A 60 5.03 -0.37 -0.31
CA MET A 60 4.17 0.78 -0.10
C MET A 60 3.11 0.47 0.97
N THR A 61 2.99 1.37 1.94
CA THR A 61 2.13 1.21 3.12
C THR A 61 1.33 2.48 3.34
N ILE A 62 0.03 2.35 3.59
CA ILE A 62 -0.84 3.48 3.93
C ILE A 62 -0.51 3.93 5.35
N THR A 63 -0.37 5.24 5.55
CA THR A 63 0.04 5.85 6.83
C THR A 63 -0.97 6.82 7.38
N ALA A 64 -1.84 7.38 6.55
CA ALA A 64 -2.93 8.22 6.99
C ALA A 64 -4.15 8.08 6.09
N ILE A 65 -5.32 8.12 6.70
CA ILE A 65 -6.63 8.24 6.06
C ILE A 65 -7.12 9.65 6.39
N LEU A 66 -7.47 10.43 5.38
CA LEU A 66 -7.80 11.84 5.50
C LEU A 66 -9.18 12.07 4.86
N TRP A 67 -10.07 12.75 5.56
CA TRP A 67 -11.37 13.15 5.02
C TRP A 67 -11.72 14.56 5.47
N GLY A 68 -12.73 15.17 4.86
CA GLY A 68 -13.14 16.54 5.15
C GLY A 68 -11.97 17.54 5.12
N GLU A 69 -12.10 18.60 5.90
CA GLU A 69 -11.03 19.59 6.07
C GLU A 69 -10.05 19.18 7.18
N MET A 70 -10.54 18.54 8.25
CA MET A 70 -9.75 18.27 9.45
C MET A 70 -9.63 16.77 9.79
N GLY A 71 -10.55 15.94 9.31
CA GLY A 71 -10.58 14.50 9.56
C GLY A 71 -9.28 13.79 9.18
N GLU A 72 -8.64 13.15 10.15
CA GLU A 72 -7.41 12.38 9.96
C GLU A 72 -7.41 11.17 10.89
N TYR A 73 -6.99 10.03 10.34
CA TYR A 73 -6.70 8.81 11.08
C TYR A 73 -5.32 8.31 10.68
N LEU A 74 -4.39 8.29 11.64
CA LEU A 74 -3.03 7.80 11.44
C LEU A 74 -3.01 6.28 11.56
N VAL A 75 -2.46 5.63 10.54
CA VAL A 75 -2.34 4.17 10.48
C VAL A 75 -0.97 3.77 10.99
N PRO A 76 -0.88 2.94 12.04
CA PRO A 76 0.40 2.49 12.57
C PRO A 76 1.15 1.60 11.56
N ILE A 77 2.41 1.95 11.27
CA ILE A 77 3.26 1.25 10.30
C ILE A 77 3.81 -0.06 10.88
N HIS A 78 4.16 -0.08 12.17
CA HIS A 78 4.66 -1.25 12.88
C HIS A 78 3.67 -1.64 13.96
N VAL A 79 3.05 -2.81 13.83
CA VAL A 79 2.34 -3.46 14.93
C VAL A 79 3.35 -4.43 15.51
N ASN A 80 3.94 -4.10 16.65
CA ASN A 80 4.74 -5.07 17.38
C ASN A 80 3.78 -6.13 17.92
N GLU A 81 3.89 -7.36 17.43
CA GLU A 81 3.12 -8.51 17.95
C GLU A 81 3.52 -8.88 19.39
N ASP A 82 4.66 -8.37 19.88
CA ASP A 82 5.26 -8.75 21.17
C ASP A 82 5.08 -7.76 22.34
N LYS A 83 4.12 -6.83 22.29
CA LYS A 83 3.83 -5.98 23.47
C LYS A 83 2.41 -6.16 23.97
N THR A 84 2.25 -7.18 24.81
CA THR A 84 1.40 -7.07 26.00
C THR A 84 1.73 -5.75 26.73
N ALA A 85 0.68 -5.15 27.28
CA ALA A 85 0.62 -3.84 27.90
C ALA A 85 1.89 -3.35 28.65
N GLU A 86 2.03 -2.02 28.65
CA GLU A 86 2.78 -1.15 29.57
C GLU A 86 4.06 -0.47 29.00
N THR A 87 3.96 0.89 28.95
CA THR A 87 4.99 1.94 29.12
C THR A 87 6.21 1.97 28.16
N GLU A 88 6.67 3.07 27.55
CA GLU A 88 6.63 4.54 27.73
C GLU A 88 6.63 5.20 26.32
N GLU A 89 5.80 6.19 25.99
CA GLU A 89 5.95 7.63 26.28
C GLU A 89 7.22 8.30 25.71
N HIS A 90 7.11 8.83 24.48
CA HIS A 90 7.43 10.24 24.21
C HIS A 90 6.65 10.74 22.97
N ALA A 91 5.48 11.32 23.28
CA ALA A 91 4.79 12.45 22.65
C ALA A 91 4.95 12.72 21.13
N ILE A 92 3.88 12.45 20.36
CA ILE A 92 2.91 13.50 20.00
C ILE A 92 1.49 12.94 20.25
N THR A 93 0.67 13.81 20.82
CA THR A 93 -0.53 13.69 21.66
C THR A 93 -1.77 13.05 21.00
N SER A 94 -2.50 12.28 21.83
CA SER A 94 -3.96 12.05 21.87
C SER A 94 -4.70 11.48 20.65
N ASN A 95 -4.74 10.15 20.56
CA ASN A 95 -5.96 9.32 20.56
C ASN A 95 -5.58 7.91 20.12
N ARG A 96 -5.57 6.94 21.04
CA ARG A 96 -5.69 5.52 20.68
C ARG A 96 -7.15 5.15 20.83
N PRO A 97 -7.96 5.10 19.75
CA PRO A 97 -9.13 4.25 19.76
C PRO A 97 -8.66 2.83 19.47
N SER A 98 -8.84 1.95 20.45
CA SER A 98 -9.03 0.53 20.21
C SER A 98 -10.22 0.37 19.26
N LEU A 99 -9.99 0.33 17.95
CA LEU A 99 -11.06 0.14 16.97
C LEU A 99 -11.44 -1.34 16.87
N THR A 100 -12.34 -1.74 17.75
CA THR A 100 -13.57 -2.35 17.24
C THR A 100 -14.18 -1.30 16.31
N VAL A 101 -14.25 -1.52 14.99
CA VAL A 101 -14.78 -0.54 14.03
C VAL A 101 -16.27 -0.31 14.30
N LYS A 102 -16.56 0.57 15.26
CA LYS A 102 -17.76 1.39 15.35
C LYS A 102 -17.32 2.80 14.98
N SER A 103 -17.10 3.07 13.69
CA SER A 103 -16.79 4.43 13.23
C SER A 103 -18.03 5.30 13.35
N GLU A 104 -17.96 6.38 14.12
CA GLU A 104 -18.99 7.42 14.25
C GLU A 104 -19.04 8.38 13.03
N SER A 105 -18.13 8.26 12.04
CA SER A 105 -18.16 9.08 10.81
C SER A 105 -18.36 8.21 9.57
N GLY A 106 -19.51 8.39 8.90
CA GLY A 106 -19.86 7.67 7.66
C GLY A 106 -18.85 7.88 6.53
N THR A 107 -18.20 9.05 6.48
CA THR A 107 -17.20 9.40 5.46
C THR A 107 -15.99 8.47 5.45
N MET A 108 -15.51 8.05 6.63
CA MET A 108 -14.39 7.10 6.70
C MET A 108 -14.79 5.73 6.14
N ASN A 109 -16.01 5.27 6.43
CA ASN A 109 -16.51 3.99 5.91
C ASN A 109 -16.66 4.02 4.40
N ASP A 110 -17.17 5.13 3.84
CA ASP A 110 -17.26 5.36 2.40
C ASP A 110 -15.87 5.29 1.75
N LEU A 111 -14.86 5.90 2.37
CA LEU A 111 -13.49 5.89 1.88
C LEU A 111 -12.91 4.46 1.89
N VAL A 112 -13.14 3.71 2.95
CA VAL A 112 -12.67 2.33 3.08
C VAL A 112 -13.40 1.39 2.11
N LEU A 113 -14.71 1.60 1.89
CA LEU A 113 -15.48 0.89 0.86
C LEU A 113 -14.90 1.15 -0.53
N GLY A 114 -14.58 2.41 -0.84
CA GLY A 114 -13.90 2.77 -2.08
C GLY A 114 -12.55 2.08 -2.24
N ALA A 115 -11.77 1.97 -1.16
CA ALA A 115 -10.46 1.29 -1.15
C ALA A 115 -10.59 -0.22 -1.41
N CYS A 116 -11.70 -0.83 -0.96
CA CYS A 116 -12.00 -2.22 -1.22
C CYS A 116 -12.39 -2.47 -2.68
N LEU A 117 -13.29 -1.64 -3.22
CA LEU A 117 -13.94 -1.85 -4.52
C LEU A 117 -13.12 -1.37 -5.71
N CYS A 118 -12.57 -0.15 -5.62
CA CYS A 118 -11.71 0.42 -6.67
C CYS A 118 -10.27 -0.05 -6.48
N ASN A 119 -10.04 -1.36 -6.52
CA ASN A 119 -8.75 -1.98 -6.23
C ASN A 119 -8.62 -3.31 -7.00
N ASN A 120 -7.47 -3.55 -7.63
CA ASN A 120 -7.18 -4.73 -8.45
C ASN A 120 -6.28 -5.75 -7.75
N ALA A 121 -5.79 -5.47 -6.54
CA ALA A 121 -5.01 -6.42 -5.77
C ALA A 121 -5.85 -7.63 -5.37
N THR A 122 -5.23 -8.82 -5.45
CA THR A 122 -5.86 -10.10 -5.18
C THR A 122 -4.94 -11.00 -4.36
N LYS A 123 -5.55 -11.91 -3.60
CA LYS A 123 -4.85 -12.92 -2.81
C LYS A 123 -4.46 -14.08 -3.73
N GLN A 124 -3.17 -14.37 -3.84
CA GLN A 124 -2.69 -15.62 -4.44
C GLN A 124 -2.41 -16.62 -3.32
N SER A 125 -3.16 -17.72 -3.32
CA SER A 125 -2.77 -18.92 -2.60
C SER A 125 -1.59 -19.53 -3.35
N SER A 126 -0.41 -19.61 -2.72
CA SER A 126 0.65 -20.46 -3.22
C SER A 126 0.24 -21.92 -2.99
N SER A 127 -0.46 -22.53 -3.95
CA SER A 127 -0.37 -23.98 -4.14
C SER A 127 1.04 -24.26 -4.63
N SER A 128 1.78 -25.08 -3.91
CA SER A 128 3.06 -25.62 -4.36
C SER A 128 2.79 -26.62 -5.49
N ASP A 129 2.44 -26.13 -6.68
CA ASP A 129 2.43 -26.94 -7.90
C ASP A 129 3.88 -27.02 -8.41
N ASN A 130 4.66 -27.88 -7.76
CA ASN A 130 5.94 -28.36 -8.26
C ASN A 130 5.66 -29.30 -9.44
N GLU A 131 5.46 -28.75 -10.64
CA GLU A 131 5.73 -29.47 -11.88
C GLU A 131 7.02 -28.91 -12.49
N ASP A 132 8.15 -29.31 -11.92
CA ASP A 132 9.37 -29.44 -12.71
C ASP A 132 10.20 -30.59 -12.16
N GLY A 133 10.30 -31.64 -12.98
CA GLY A 133 10.99 -32.87 -12.65
C GLY A 133 12.49 -32.65 -12.58
N SER A 134 13.03 -32.65 -11.37
CA SER A 134 14.45 -32.92 -11.12
C SER A 134 14.57 -33.58 -9.76
N GLU A 135 14.73 -34.91 -9.77
CA GLU A 135 15.04 -35.71 -8.61
C GLU A 135 16.39 -35.28 -8.01
N ASN A 136 16.38 -34.87 -6.74
CA ASN A 136 17.57 -34.94 -5.89
C ASN A 136 17.13 -35.40 -4.48
N PRO A 137 17.55 -36.59 -4.02
CA PRO A 137 17.26 -37.06 -2.69
C PRO A 137 18.40 -36.67 -1.74
N ALA A 138 18.14 -35.88 -0.70
CA ALA A 138 18.83 -36.01 0.59
C ALA A 138 18.27 -35.08 1.68
N MET A 139 17.93 -35.74 2.78
CA MET A 139 18.07 -35.30 4.18
C MET A 139 16.89 -34.54 4.79
N GLU A 140 15.96 -35.35 5.30
CA GLU A 140 14.98 -35.01 6.32
C GLU A 140 15.65 -34.44 7.57
N THR A 141 15.29 -33.22 7.94
CA THR A 141 15.36 -32.75 9.32
C THR A 141 14.00 -32.19 9.70
N ASN A 142 13.31 -32.91 10.60
CA ASN A 142 12.07 -32.49 11.23
C ASN A 142 12.29 -31.20 12.01
N HIS A 143 11.85 -30.08 11.45
CA HIS A 143 11.50 -28.89 12.21
C HIS A 143 10.02 -28.61 11.94
N GLU A 144 9.20 -28.88 12.97
CA GLU A 144 7.84 -28.38 13.10
C GLU A 144 7.90 -26.85 13.25
N GLU A 145 8.11 -26.15 12.14
CA GLU A 145 7.75 -24.74 12.04
C GLU A 145 6.30 -24.69 11.56
N SER A 146 5.43 -24.13 12.40
CA SER A 146 4.07 -23.72 12.07
C SER A 146 4.14 -22.88 10.80
N SER A 147 3.84 -23.51 9.66
CA SER A 147 3.74 -22.90 8.35
C SER A 147 2.60 -21.89 8.37
N GLU A 148 2.87 -20.66 8.81
CA GLU A 148 2.02 -19.52 8.48
C GLU A 148 1.91 -19.48 6.96
N HIS A 149 0.72 -19.77 6.45
CA HIS A 149 0.37 -19.53 5.05
C HIS A 149 0.52 -18.03 4.78
N THR A 150 1.73 -17.59 4.43
CA THR A 150 2.01 -16.21 4.03
C THR A 150 1.26 -15.95 2.74
N THR A 151 0.02 -15.44 2.87
CA THR A 151 -0.78 -15.26 1.67
C THR A 151 -0.29 -14.04 0.92
N LYS A 152 0.22 -14.28 -0.28
CA LYS A 152 0.84 -13.24 -1.09
C LYS A 152 -0.24 -12.44 -1.79
N VAL A 153 -0.32 -11.16 -1.48
CA VAL A 153 -1.16 -10.21 -2.20
C VAL A 153 -0.42 -9.74 -3.44
N VAL A 154 -1.05 -9.84 -4.60
CA VAL A 154 -0.49 -9.45 -5.90
C VAL A 154 -1.33 -8.33 -6.51
N GLY A 155 -0.65 -7.29 -6.99
CA GLY A 155 -1.23 -6.08 -7.58
C GLY A 155 -0.14 -5.03 -7.79
N ASP A 156 -0.53 -3.84 -8.23
CA ASP A 156 0.39 -2.70 -8.21
C ASP A 156 0.64 -2.24 -6.75
N ALA A 157 1.71 -1.48 -6.53
CA ALA A 157 2.14 -1.14 -5.18
C ALA A 157 1.08 -0.35 -4.39
N ALA A 158 0.28 0.49 -5.07
CA ALA A 158 -0.79 1.25 -4.42
C ALA A 158 -1.96 0.35 -4.04
N ASP A 159 -2.37 -0.58 -4.89
CA ASP A 159 -3.50 -1.48 -4.65
C ASP A 159 -3.19 -2.49 -3.57
N VAL A 160 -1.94 -3.00 -3.55
CA VAL A 160 -1.46 -3.86 -2.46
C VAL A 160 -1.46 -3.10 -1.14
N ALA A 161 -1.03 -1.83 -1.13
CA ALA A 161 -1.06 -1.00 0.09
C ALA A 161 -2.50 -0.79 0.61
N LEU A 162 -3.44 -0.49 -0.29
CA LEU A 162 -4.87 -0.33 0.04
C LEU A 162 -5.49 -1.66 0.50
N TYR A 163 -5.15 -2.76 -0.15
CA TYR A 163 -5.64 -4.09 0.21
C TYR A 163 -5.19 -4.46 1.63
N ARG A 164 -3.89 -4.29 1.93
CA ARG A 164 -3.33 -4.54 3.27
C ARG A 164 -3.86 -3.60 4.33
N LEU A 165 -4.16 -2.34 3.98
CA LEU A 165 -4.88 -1.45 4.89
C LEU A 165 -6.22 -2.06 5.30
N CYS A 166 -7.04 -2.45 4.33
CA CYS A 166 -8.36 -3.02 4.59
C CYS A 166 -8.25 -4.32 5.39
N GLN A 167 -7.43 -5.27 4.95
CA GLN A 167 -7.33 -6.58 5.57
C GLN A 167 -6.57 -6.55 6.90
N ASP A 168 -5.35 -6.05 6.91
CA ASP A 168 -4.42 -6.25 8.03
C ASP A 168 -4.55 -5.16 9.10
N ARG A 169 -5.01 -3.96 8.74
CA ARG A 169 -5.11 -2.82 9.67
C ARG A 169 -6.53 -2.55 10.14
N LEU A 170 -7.52 -2.74 9.26
CA LEU A 170 -8.92 -2.47 9.55
C LEU A 170 -9.75 -3.75 9.80
N ALA A 171 -9.13 -4.94 9.65
CA ALA A 171 -9.79 -6.24 9.82
C ALA A 171 -11.02 -6.42 8.91
N ILE A 172 -10.97 -5.87 7.69
CA ILE A 172 -12.05 -5.96 6.70
C ILE A 172 -11.74 -7.08 5.70
N ASN A 173 -12.69 -8.00 5.56
CA ASN A 173 -12.65 -9.03 4.53
C ASN A 173 -13.02 -8.42 3.18
N ILE A 174 -12.01 -8.05 2.40
CA ILE A 174 -12.17 -7.38 1.11
C ILE A 174 -12.83 -8.27 0.06
N GLU A 175 -12.59 -9.58 0.09
CA GLU A 175 -13.24 -10.55 -0.80
C GLU A 175 -14.75 -10.53 -0.57
N ARG A 176 -15.20 -10.61 0.68
CA ARG A 176 -16.61 -10.55 1.05
C ARG A 176 -17.26 -9.23 0.59
N VAL A 177 -16.57 -8.11 0.77
CA VAL A 177 -17.04 -6.78 0.31
C VAL A 177 -17.22 -6.75 -1.20
N ARG A 178 -16.30 -7.35 -1.96
CA ARG A 178 -16.37 -7.43 -3.43
C ARG A 178 -17.42 -8.43 -3.93
N GLU A 179 -17.68 -9.49 -3.18
CA GLU A 179 -18.74 -10.46 -3.47
C GLU A 179 -20.13 -9.84 -3.39
N VAL A 180 -20.43 -9.08 -2.32
CA VAL A 180 -21.74 -8.42 -2.17
C VAL A 180 -21.88 -7.18 -3.03
N ASN A 181 -20.76 -6.58 -3.46
CA ASN A 181 -20.75 -5.44 -4.36
C ASN A 181 -20.03 -5.77 -5.69
N PRO A 182 -20.61 -6.64 -6.53
CA PRO A 182 -19.93 -7.14 -7.72
C PRO A 182 -19.61 -6.01 -8.69
N ARG A 183 -18.38 -6.04 -9.23
CA ARG A 183 -17.90 -5.07 -10.22
C ARG A 183 -18.55 -5.35 -11.57
N ILE A 184 -19.23 -4.35 -12.12
CA ILE A 184 -19.92 -4.43 -13.42
C ILE A 184 -19.18 -3.71 -14.55
N ASN A 185 -18.31 -2.75 -14.22
CA ASN A 185 -17.48 -2.04 -15.20
C ASN A 185 -16.21 -1.50 -14.54
N ALA A 186 -15.15 -1.30 -15.33
CA ALA A 186 -13.92 -0.68 -14.86
C ALA A 186 -13.18 0.02 -16.01
N VAL A 187 -12.52 1.11 -15.64
CA VAL A 187 -11.53 1.80 -16.46
C VAL A 187 -10.20 1.69 -15.69
N PRO A 188 -9.22 0.91 -16.20
CA PRO A 188 -7.95 0.74 -15.51
C PRO A 188 -7.18 2.07 -15.44
N PHE A 189 -6.20 2.13 -14.54
CA PHE A 189 -5.35 3.31 -14.42
C PHE A 189 -4.64 3.62 -15.75
N ASN A 190 -4.73 4.87 -16.19
CA ASN A 190 -4.00 5.37 -17.36
C ASN A 190 -3.16 6.58 -16.96
N SER A 191 -1.89 6.63 -17.38
CA SER A 191 -0.96 7.74 -17.09
C SER A 191 -1.40 9.10 -17.68
N LYS A 192 -2.18 9.11 -18.77
CA LYS A 192 -2.76 10.33 -19.36
C LYS A 192 -3.83 10.93 -18.44
N ASN A 193 -4.71 10.08 -17.90
CA ASN A 193 -5.87 10.51 -17.11
C ASN A 193 -5.57 10.56 -15.60
N LYS A 194 -4.57 9.79 -15.14
CA LYS A 194 -4.07 9.69 -13.76
C LYS A 194 -5.10 9.25 -12.71
N PHE A 195 -6.08 8.46 -13.14
CA PHE A 195 -7.02 7.79 -12.24
C PHE A 195 -7.40 6.40 -12.76
N MET A 196 -7.93 5.60 -11.84
CA MET A 196 -8.65 4.35 -12.08
C MET A 196 -10.10 4.57 -11.66
N LEU A 197 -11.02 3.88 -12.33
CA LEU A 197 -12.46 4.00 -12.08
C LEU A 197 -13.12 2.62 -12.10
N THR A 198 -14.05 2.37 -11.18
CA THR A 198 -14.83 1.14 -11.13
C THR A 198 -16.30 1.45 -10.87
N ALA A 199 -17.19 0.65 -11.47
CA ALA A 199 -18.60 0.64 -11.16
C ALA A 199 -18.96 -0.70 -10.52
N ASN A 200 -19.62 -0.65 -9.38
CA ASN A 200 -20.01 -1.80 -8.57
C ASN A 200 -21.50 -1.72 -8.27
N LEU A 201 -22.21 -2.84 -8.36
CA LEU A 201 -23.57 -2.91 -7.81
C LEU A 201 -23.47 -2.78 -6.29
N LEU A 202 -24.37 -2.01 -5.68
CA LEU A 202 -24.46 -1.94 -4.23
C LEU A 202 -25.33 -3.07 -3.70
N GLU A 203 -24.94 -3.62 -2.55
CA GLU A 203 -25.75 -4.60 -1.82
C GLU A 203 -27.16 -4.06 -1.57
N GLN A 204 -28.16 -4.87 -1.93
CA GLN A 204 -29.56 -4.55 -1.66
C GLN A 204 -29.87 -4.82 -0.19
N ASN A 205 -30.44 -3.84 0.49
CA ASN A 205 -31.02 -4.02 1.81
C ASN A 205 -32.55 -4.11 1.69
N GLU A 206 -33.22 -4.74 2.66
CA GLU A 206 -34.69 -4.87 2.68
C GLU A 206 -35.43 -3.52 2.56
N THR A 207 -34.77 -2.41 2.89
CA THR A 207 -35.28 -1.05 2.79
C THR A 207 -35.02 -0.35 1.47
N ASN A 208 -34.15 -0.87 0.60
CA ASN A 208 -33.76 -0.27 -0.67
C ASN A 208 -33.97 -1.26 -1.81
N THR A 209 -35.19 -1.26 -2.34
CA THR A 209 -35.61 -2.15 -3.44
C THR A 209 -35.00 -1.76 -4.78
N ASN A 210 -34.44 -0.56 -4.90
CA ASN A 210 -33.89 -0.06 -6.15
C ASN A 210 -32.40 -0.42 -6.25
N GLU A 211 -32.04 -1.08 -7.35
CA GLU A 211 -30.64 -1.35 -7.68
C GLU A 211 -29.89 -0.04 -7.89
N ASN A 212 -28.82 0.15 -7.11
CA ASN A 212 -27.93 1.30 -7.23
C ASN A 212 -26.53 0.84 -7.63
N VAL A 213 -25.86 1.68 -8.40
CA VAL A 213 -24.49 1.48 -8.83
C VAL A 213 -23.62 2.53 -8.15
N LEU A 214 -22.62 2.06 -7.40
CA LEU A 214 -21.56 2.89 -6.85
C LEU A 214 -20.42 2.97 -7.86
N ILE A 215 -20.13 4.18 -8.31
CA ILE A 215 -18.97 4.49 -9.13
C ILE A 215 -17.91 5.06 -8.20
N THR A 216 -16.74 4.43 -8.16
CA THR A 216 -15.59 4.88 -7.36
C THR A 216 -14.43 5.19 -8.27
N LEU A 217 -13.81 6.35 -8.05
CA LEU A 217 -12.64 6.82 -8.78
C LEU A 217 -11.51 7.08 -7.77
N LYS A 218 -10.32 6.52 -8.04
CA LYS A 218 -9.09 6.80 -7.27
C LYS A 218 -7.96 7.29 -8.16
N GLY A 219 -7.07 8.14 -7.64
CA GLY A 219 -6.04 8.77 -8.46
C GLY A 219 -5.36 9.98 -7.83
N ALA A 220 -4.68 10.77 -8.65
CA ALA A 220 -3.96 11.96 -8.20
C ALA A 220 -4.94 13.06 -7.75
N PRO A 221 -4.79 13.67 -6.56
CA PRO A 221 -5.76 14.62 -6.02
C PRO A 221 -6.09 15.79 -6.95
N ASP A 222 -5.09 16.42 -7.60
CA ASP A 222 -5.30 17.53 -8.53
C ASP A 222 -6.18 17.16 -9.74
N PHE A 223 -6.10 15.91 -10.22
CA PHE A 223 -6.87 15.42 -11.38
C PHE A 223 -8.29 15.01 -10.99
N ILE A 224 -8.48 14.69 -9.72
CA ILE A 224 -9.75 14.22 -9.18
C ILE A 224 -10.61 15.38 -8.72
N LEU A 225 -10.03 16.37 -8.03
CA LEU A 225 -10.75 17.54 -7.55
C LEU A 225 -11.39 18.36 -8.68
N SER A 226 -10.83 18.33 -9.89
CA SER A 226 -11.41 19.00 -11.06
C SER A 226 -12.69 18.34 -11.58
N ARG A 227 -12.97 17.09 -11.16
CA ARG A 227 -14.14 16.29 -11.56
C ARG A 227 -15.24 16.27 -10.51
N CYS A 228 -14.96 16.85 -9.34
CA CYS A 228 -15.86 16.84 -8.20
C CYS A 228 -16.77 18.06 -8.19
N SER A 229 -18.04 17.85 -7.91
CA SER A 229 -19.04 18.92 -7.67
C SER A 229 -19.31 19.12 -6.19
N THR A 230 -19.27 18.03 -5.43
CA THR A 230 -19.58 17.98 -4.00
C THR A 230 -18.45 17.30 -3.23
N TYR A 231 -18.45 17.45 -1.92
CA TYR A 231 -17.64 16.67 -1.00
C TYR A 231 -18.50 16.18 0.15
N ARG A 232 -18.10 15.06 0.76
CA ARG A 232 -18.75 14.50 1.95
C ARG A 232 -18.24 15.23 3.18
N ASP A 233 -19.13 15.94 3.86
CA ASP A 233 -18.82 16.65 5.09
C ASP A 233 -18.53 15.72 6.26
N GLU A 234 -17.57 16.08 7.11
CA GLU A 234 -17.10 15.22 8.20
C GLU A 234 -18.04 15.20 9.41
N HIS A 235 -18.86 16.24 9.60
CA HIS A 235 -19.77 16.38 10.74
C HIS A 235 -21.19 15.91 10.44
N SER A 236 -21.72 16.33 9.29
CA SER A 236 -23.11 16.06 8.89
C SER A 236 -23.26 14.79 8.06
N ASN A 237 -22.14 14.23 7.54
CA ASN A 237 -22.14 13.14 6.57
C ASN A 237 -23.00 13.45 5.32
N SER A 238 -23.24 14.73 5.05
CA SER A 238 -24.01 15.22 3.91
C SER A 238 -23.10 15.62 2.76
N GLU A 239 -23.65 15.65 1.55
CA GLU A 239 -22.92 16.16 0.39
C GLU A 239 -23.06 17.69 0.30
N ILE A 240 -21.94 18.38 0.36
CA ILE A 240 -21.87 19.85 0.28
C ILE A 240 -21.17 20.24 -1.02
N PRO A 241 -21.61 21.29 -1.73
CA PRO A 241 -20.91 21.81 -2.90
C PRO A 241 -19.46 22.17 -2.58
N ILE A 242 -18.54 21.82 -3.48
CA ILE A 242 -17.13 22.20 -3.33
C ILE A 242 -16.97 23.70 -3.51
N THR A 243 -16.35 24.34 -2.52
CA THR A 243 -15.94 25.74 -2.57
C THR A 243 -14.46 25.87 -2.98
N ASN A 244 -14.02 27.08 -3.31
CA ASN A 244 -12.60 27.31 -3.62
C ASN A 244 -11.73 27.18 -2.36
N GLU A 245 -12.28 27.56 -1.21
CA GLU A 245 -11.65 27.43 0.10
C GLU A 245 -11.38 25.96 0.42
N PHE A 246 -12.36 25.08 0.17
CA PHE A 246 -12.19 23.64 0.35
C PHE A 246 -11.09 23.07 -0.57
N LYS A 247 -11.08 23.44 -1.85
CA LYS A 247 -10.04 22.99 -2.80
C LYS A 247 -8.65 23.41 -2.32
N GLU A 248 -8.50 24.64 -1.83
CA GLU A 248 -7.23 25.14 -1.32
C GLU A 248 -6.80 24.42 -0.04
N SER A 249 -7.73 24.14 0.88
CA SER A 249 -7.47 23.33 2.08
C SER A 249 -6.93 21.93 1.72
N ILE A 250 -7.58 21.23 0.78
CA ILE A 250 -7.12 19.92 0.32
C ILE A 250 -5.75 20.00 -0.36
N ARG A 251 -5.51 21.02 -1.18
CA ARG A 251 -4.21 21.26 -1.84
C ARG A 251 -3.10 21.48 -0.83
N GLN A 252 -3.34 22.26 0.22
CA GLN A 252 -2.36 22.49 1.30
C GLN A 252 -2.05 21.20 2.07
N ARG A 253 -3.07 20.37 2.36
CA ARG A 253 -2.87 19.05 2.99
C ARG A 253 -2.04 18.13 2.09
N GLN A 254 -2.34 18.07 0.80
CA GLN A 254 -1.55 17.32 -0.18
C GLN A 254 -0.10 17.80 -0.24
N GLU A 255 0.14 19.11 -0.30
CA GLU A 255 1.48 19.68 -0.39
C GLU A 255 2.31 19.37 0.86
N LYS A 256 1.71 19.50 2.05
CA LYS A 256 2.35 19.15 3.32
C LYS A 256 2.85 17.70 3.32
N LEU A 257 2.02 16.76 2.89
CA LEU A 257 2.37 15.34 2.79
C LEU A 257 3.44 15.10 1.72
N GLY A 258 3.32 15.74 0.56
CA GLY A 258 4.29 15.64 -0.53
C GLY A 258 5.69 16.11 -0.13
N ARG A 259 5.79 17.21 0.63
CA ARG A 259 7.08 17.72 1.17
C ARG A 259 7.75 16.74 2.14
N SER A 260 6.95 15.94 2.85
CA SER A 260 7.46 14.88 3.73
C SER A 260 7.68 13.54 3.00
N GLY A 261 7.60 13.52 1.66
CA GLY A 261 7.90 12.35 0.84
C GLY A 261 6.76 11.33 0.75
N TYR A 262 5.57 11.66 1.24
CA TYR A 262 4.40 10.81 1.11
C TYR A 262 3.79 10.95 -0.28
N ARG A 263 3.30 9.83 -0.82
CA ARG A 263 2.41 9.83 -1.98
C ARG A 263 0.98 9.96 -1.48
N VAL A 264 0.15 10.70 -2.20
CA VAL A 264 -1.26 10.93 -1.86
C VAL A 264 -2.15 10.43 -2.99
N ILE A 265 -3.21 9.71 -2.62
CA ILE A 265 -4.26 9.22 -3.53
C ILE A 265 -5.58 9.80 -3.05
N ALA A 266 -6.31 10.52 -3.90
CA ALA A 266 -7.68 10.92 -3.60
C ALA A 266 -8.67 9.84 -4.04
N MET A 267 -9.79 9.76 -3.35
CA MET A 267 -10.92 8.92 -3.73
C MET A 267 -12.24 9.65 -3.67
N VAL A 268 -13.07 9.37 -4.66
CA VAL A 268 -14.34 10.03 -4.90
C VAL A 268 -15.37 9.02 -5.34
N GLN A 269 -16.62 9.33 -5.07
CA GLN A 269 -17.73 8.42 -5.28
C GLN A 269 -18.91 9.12 -5.92
N GLN A 270 -19.71 8.35 -6.64
CA GLN A 270 -21.01 8.78 -7.14
C GLN A 270 -21.94 7.58 -7.10
N VAL A 271 -23.13 7.76 -6.55
CA VAL A 271 -24.18 6.74 -6.54
C VAL A 271 -25.22 7.13 -7.59
N ILE A 272 -25.51 6.21 -8.50
CA ILE A 272 -26.55 6.39 -9.53
C ILE A 272 -27.48 5.18 -9.52
N SER A 273 -28.74 5.38 -9.95
CA SER A 273 -29.64 4.24 -10.14
C SER A 273 -29.17 3.33 -11.26
N LYS A 274 -29.51 2.05 -11.19
CA LYS A 274 -29.19 1.07 -12.23
C LYS A 274 -29.76 1.45 -13.60
N ASP A 275 -30.96 2.01 -13.63
CA ASP A 275 -31.58 2.50 -14.87
C ASP A 275 -30.76 3.62 -15.52
N THR A 276 -30.27 4.57 -14.71
CA THR A 276 -29.42 5.68 -15.19
C THR A 276 -28.10 5.12 -15.72
N TYR A 277 -27.50 4.17 -15.00
CA TYR A 277 -26.30 3.48 -15.45
C TYR A 277 -26.51 2.80 -16.81
N ASP A 278 -27.58 2.01 -16.98
CA ASP A 278 -27.84 1.29 -18.22
C ASP A 278 -28.16 2.23 -19.39
N ALA A 279 -28.86 3.34 -19.13
CA ALA A 279 -29.06 4.40 -20.12
C ALA A 279 -27.73 4.97 -20.63
N ASN A 280 -26.82 5.35 -19.72
CA ASN A 280 -25.50 5.89 -20.06
C ASN A 280 -24.67 4.89 -20.89
N ILE A 281 -24.68 3.61 -20.50
CA ILE A 281 -23.97 2.55 -21.23
C ILE A 281 -24.54 2.35 -22.63
N ASN A 282 -25.86 2.38 -22.78
CA ASN A 282 -26.52 2.21 -24.09
C ASN A 282 -26.26 3.40 -25.02
N GLU A 283 -26.30 4.62 -24.49
CA GLU A 283 -25.94 5.82 -25.23
C GLU A 283 -24.49 5.76 -25.72
N TYR A 284 -23.55 5.39 -24.84
CA TYR A 284 -22.15 5.21 -25.20
C TYR A 284 -21.96 4.15 -26.30
N LYS A 285 -22.60 2.98 -26.18
CA LYS A 285 -22.54 1.92 -27.21
C LYS A 285 -23.05 2.41 -28.56
N LYS A 286 -24.12 3.22 -28.57
CA LYS A 286 -24.67 3.83 -29.78
C LYS A 286 -23.68 4.84 -30.39
N ALA A 287 -23.15 5.75 -29.58
CA ALA A 287 -22.16 6.75 -30.02
C ALA A 287 -20.88 6.09 -30.59
N LYS A 288 -20.41 5.00 -29.97
CA LYS A 288 -19.25 4.22 -30.44
C LYS A 288 -19.51 3.55 -31.78
N LYS A 289 -20.71 2.98 -31.96
CA LYS A 289 -21.13 2.36 -33.24
C LYS A 289 -21.24 3.40 -34.37
N GLU A 290 -21.67 4.61 -34.03
CA GLU A 290 -21.84 5.72 -34.97
C GLU A 290 -20.54 6.53 -35.20
N GLN A 291 -19.40 6.12 -34.61
CA GLN A 291 -18.12 6.83 -34.67
C GLN A 291 -18.19 8.32 -34.25
N ARG A 292 -19.11 8.64 -33.34
CA ARG A 292 -19.34 10.01 -32.84
C ARG A 292 -18.47 10.38 -31.63
N LEU A 293 -17.69 9.44 -31.12
CA LEU A 293 -16.76 9.70 -30.02
C LEU A 293 -15.60 10.57 -30.53
N THR A 294 -15.45 11.75 -29.96
CA THR A 294 -14.33 12.66 -30.25
C THR A 294 -13.04 12.15 -29.60
N SER A 295 -11.88 12.44 -30.18
CA SER A 295 -10.56 12.01 -29.69
C SER A 295 -10.08 12.70 -28.41
N ASP A 296 -10.75 13.79 -28.02
CA ASP A 296 -10.22 14.75 -27.06
C ASP A 296 -10.64 14.43 -25.62
N GLU A 297 -11.78 13.75 -25.43
CA GLU A 297 -12.23 13.30 -24.12
C GLU A 297 -11.76 11.88 -23.80
N PRO A 298 -11.44 11.57 -22.53
CA PRO A 298 -11.05 10.23 -22.14
C PRO A 298 -12.22 9.25 -22.33
N ASP A 299 -11.99 8.13 -23.01
CA ASP A 299 -12.98 7.06 -23.11
C ASP A 299 -13.18 6.41 -21.72
N LEU A 300 -14.31 6.72 -21.10
CA LEU A 300 -14.69 6.20 -19.78
C LEU A 300 -15.62 4.98 -19.86
N ASN A 301 -15.73 4.33 -21.03
CA ASN A 301 -16.59 3.17 -21.23
C ASN A 301 -18.06 3.42 -20.83
N GLY A 302 -18.56 4.63 -21.10
CA GLY A 302 -19.93 5.06 -20.77
C GLY A 302 -20.18 5.46 -19.31
N LEU A 303 -19.12 5.57 -18.51
CA LEU A 303 -19.21 6.04 -17.12
C LEU A 303 -19.14 7.57 -17.07
N PRO A 304 -19.80 8.21 -16.07
CA PRO A 304 -19.85 9.66 -15.95
C PRO A 304 -18.45 10.28 -15.85
N ASN A 305 -18.27 11.43 -16.48
CA ASN A 305 -16.98 12.11 -16.52
C ASN A 305 -16.74 13.03 -15.31
N ASN A 306 -17.82 13.60 -14.76
CA ASN A 306 -17.83 14.61 -13.72
C ASN A 306 -18.98 14.36 -12.73
N GLN A 307 -19.17 15.29 -11.78
CA GLN A 307 -20.21 15.27 -10.74
C GLN A 307 -19.98 14.22 -9.65
N TYR A 308 -18.71 13.98 -9.34
CA TYR A 308 -18.31 13.12 -8.24
C TYR A 308 -18.41 13.87 -6.90
N CYS A 309 -18.69 13.11 -5.84
CA CYS A 309 -18.56 13.55 -4.46
C CYS A 309 -17.16 13.17 -3.94
N PHE A 310 -16.40 14.16 -3.50
CA PHE A 310 -15.10 13.94 -2.89
C PHE A 310 -15.25 13.35 -1.48
N ILE A 311 -14.65 12.18 -1.26
CA ILE A 311 -14.77 11.48 0.02
C ILE A 311 -13.53 11.74 0.90
N GLY A 312 -12.33 11.61 0.31
CA GLY A 312 -11.11 11.81 1.07
C GLY A 312 -9.83 11.47 0.32
N MET A 313 -8.72 11.46 1.06
CA MET A 313 -7.39 11.12 0.60
C MET A 313 -6.73 10.05 1.46
N LEU A 314 -5.82 9.32 0.86
CA LEU A 314 -5.02 8.28 1.49
C LEU A 314 -3.55 8.62 1.25
N SER A 315 -2.78 8.65 2.33
CA SER A 315 -1.34 8.89 2.30
C SER A 315 -0.59 7.57 2.40
N LEU A 316 0.44 7.38 1.57
CA LEU A 316 1.24 6.17 1.54
C LEU A 316 2.74 6.47 1.33
N LEU A 317 3.58 5.65 1.95
CA LEU A 317 5.04 5.69 1.78
C LEU A 317 5.63 4.27 1.83
N ASP A 318 6.88 4.12 1.39
CA ASP A 318 7.67 2.90 1.57
C ASP A 318 8.48 3.01 2.87
N PRO A 319 8.06 2.34 3.96
CA PRO A 319 8.64 2.57 5.29
C PRO A 319 10.04 2.00 5.41
N ALA A 320 10.84 2.62 6.29
CA ALA A 320 12.13 2.08 6.68
C ALA A 320 11.95 0.71 7.36
N ARG A 321 12.93 -0.19 7.20
CA ARG A 321 12.95 -1.44 7.95
C ARG A 321 13.11 -1.14 9.45
N PRO A 322 12.52 -1.94 10.37
CA PRO A 322 12.52 -1.64 11.80
C PRO A 322 13.93 -1.52 12.40
N GLU A 323 14.86 -2.33 11.91
CA GLU A 323 16.26 -2.39 12.36
C GLU A 323 17.14 -1.25 11.82
N VAL A 324 16.73 -0.61 10.72
CA VAL A 324 17.56 0.36 10.00
C VAL A 324 17.87 1.61 10.83
N PRO A 325 16.91 2.25 11.54
CA PRO A 325 17.22 3.41 12.37
C PRO A 325 18.31 3.14 13.42
N ASP A 326 18.23 2.00 14.13
CA ASP A 326 19.23 1.62 15.12
C ASP A 326 20.57 1.24 14.48
N ALA A 327 20.55 0.50 13.36
CA ALA A 327 21.75 0.13 12.62
C ALA A 327 22.54 1.36 12.13
N VAL A 328 21.84 2.36 11.60
CA VAL A 328 22.44 3.63 11.16
C VAL A 328 23.06 4.38 12.36
N LEU A 329 22.34 4.47 13.48
CA LEU A 329 22.86 5.11 14.70
C LEU A 329 24.11 4.40 15.23
N LYS A 330 24.14 3.07 15.21
CA LYS A 330 25.31 2.26 15.60
C LYS A 330 26.49 2.50 14.67
N ALA A 331 26.26 2.56 13.36
CA ALA A 331 27.30 2.84 12.39
C ALA A 331 27.92 4.25 12.60
N PHE A 332 27.10 5.26 12.88
CA PHE A 332 27.59 6.61 13.20
C PHE A 332 28.41 6.67 14.50
N LYS A 333 28.01 5.89 15.53
CA LYS A 333 28.74 5.84 16.81
C LYS A 333 30.08 5.10 16.73
N ALA A 334 30.28 4.29 15.69
CA ALA A 334 31.49 3.51 15.49
C ALA A 334 32.60 4.25 14.71
N GLN A 335 32.32 5.48 14.25
CA GLN A 335 33.30 6.40 13.65
C GLN A 335 34.09 7.16 14.72
#